data_AF-A0A3M1ETR7-F1
#
_entry.id   AF-A0A3M1ETR7-F1
#
_cell.length_a   1.000
_cell.length_b   1.000
_cell.length_c   1.000
_cell.angle_alpha   90.00
_cell.angle_beta   90.00
_cell.angle_gamma   90.00
#
_symmetry.space_group_name_H-M   'P 1'
#
loop_
_entity.id
_entity.type
_entity.pdbx_description
1 polymer ?
#
loop_
_entity_poly.entity_id
_entity_poly.type
_entity_poly.pdbx_seq_one_letter_code
_entity_poly.pdbx_strand_id
1 'polypeptide(L)'
;MMRQAAATILLLLAAACAGPKTPPKGAPITVRAGVDRATATVNDELTYTIEVAHEPTIEVTLPEVGDRIEGLRIVDTGRDSATDETGRKVERRWYKLRGDIAGSYILPAVRIPYTTPEGEEKVAEAPQIFIELSAGEEKGKITEGLRDIKGIVVPPTPSPWPRRLGIAFLLLCAAAAGYAIYRYQTRPLPPPPPLPPHERFYADLAALERENLLARDEFQAFYFELSEIFRRYV
;
A
#
# COMPACT_ATOMS: atom_id res chain seq x y z
N MET A 1 -5.88 -83.72 -5.09
CA MET A 1 -5.88 -83.73 -3.60
C MET A 1 -5.85 -82.29 -3.11
N MET A 2 -6.80 -81.92 -2.25
CA MET A 2 -6.93 -80.71 -1.39
C MET A 2 -6.92 -79.33 -2.08
N ARG A 3 -8.05 -78.60 -2.24
CA ARG A 3 -8.98 -77.94 -1.27
C ARG A 3 -8.30 -76.91 -0.35
N GLN A 4 -8.47 -75.62 -0.66
CA GLN A 4 -8.69 -74.44 0.24
C GLN A 4 -9.30 -73.33 -0.65
N ALA A 5 -10.50 -72.76 -0.53
CA ALA A 5 -11.47 -72.52 0.53
C ALA A 5 -10.99 -71.55 1.64
N ALA A 6 -11.17 -70.24 1.41
CA ALA A 6 -11.41 -69.21 2.44
C ALA A 6 -11.83 -67.91 1.72
N ALA A 7 -13.13 -67.62 1.62
CA ALA A 7 -13.93 -66.91 2.63
C ALA A 7 -13.84 -65.38 2.45
N THR A 8 -14.75 -64.91 1.62
CA THR A 8 -15.26 -63.56 1.43
C THR A 8 -15.61 -62.89 2.76
N ILE A 9 -15.08 -61.71 3.04
CA ILE A 9 -15.59 -60.81 4.09
C ILE A 9 -15.97 -59.49 3.42
N LEU A 10 -17.25 -59.42 3.08
CA LEU A 10 -17.97 -58.24 2.60
C LEU A 10 -18.38 -57.43 3.84
N LEU A 11 -17.65 -56.37 4.16
CA LEU A 11 -18.00 -55.46 5.25
C LEU A 11 -19.07 -54.48 4.73
N LEU A 12 -20.35 -54.77 5.01
CA LEU A 12 -21.46 -53.85 4.82
C LEU A 12 -21.30 -52.67 5.80
N LEU A 13 -20.88 -51.51 5.29
CA LEU A 13 -21.01 -50.24 6.00
C LEU A 13 -22.43 -49.72 5.77
N ALA A 14 -23.31 -49.94 6.75
CA ALA A 14 -24.64 -49.35 6.78
C ALA A 14 -24.51 -47.84 7.09
N ALA A 15 -24.31 -47.03 6.04
CA ALA A 15 -24.49 -45.59 6.11
C ALA A 15 -26.00 -45.32 6.22
N ALA A 16 -26.45 -45.02 7.44
CA ALA A 16 -27.78 -44.51 7.70
C ALA A 16 -27.88 -43.09 7.11
N CYS A 17 -28.29 -43.00 5.84
CA CYS A 17 -28.78 -41.77 5.24
C CYS A 17 -30.07 -41.34 5.96
N ALA A 18 -29.94 -40.50 6.99
CA ALA A 18 -31.05 -39.73 7.51
C ALA A 18 -31.45 -38.70 6.45
N GLY A 19 -32.36 -39.07 5.55
CA GLY A 19 -32.98 -38.14 4.60
C GLY A 19 -33.73 -37.02 5.32
N PRO A 20 -34.01 -35.90 4.63
CA PRO A 20 -34.75 -34.78 5.19
C PRO A 20 -36.12 -35.26 5.68
N LYS A 21 -36.38 -35.11 6.99
CA LYS A 21 -37.70 -35.38 7.58
C LYS A 21 -38.70 -34.42 6.96
N THR A 22 -39.52 -34.92 6.03
CA THR A 22 -40.71 -34.22 5.54
C THR A 22 -41.58 -33.85 6.74
N PRO A 23 -41.92 -32.57 6.95
CA PRO A 23 -42.72 -32.16 8.09
C PRO A 23 -44.12 -32.79 8.01
N PRO A 24 -44.72 -33.14 9.16
CA PRO A 24 -46.04 -33.77 9.21
C PRO A 24 -47.09 -32.85 8.57
N LYS A 25 -47.83 -33.42 7.60
CA LYS A 25 -48.91 -32.75 6.89
C LYS A 25 -50.06 -32.51 7.88
N GLY A 26 -50.27 -31.25 8.28
CA GLY A 26 -51.36 -30.84 9.19
C GLY A 26 -50.96 -29.98 10.39
N ALA A 27 -49.71 -29.52 10.51
CA ALA A 27 -49.31 -28.62 11.60
C ALA A 27 -49.80 -27.17 11.37
N PRO A 28 -50.33 -26.47 12.40
CA PRO A 28 -50.81 -25.09 12.30
C PRO A 28 -49.72 -24.09 11.91
N ILE A 29 -48.45 -24.42 12.21
CA ILE A 29 -47.25 -23.71 11.78
C ILE A 29 -46.19 -24.73 11.34
N THR A 30 -45.43 -24.40 10.31
CA THR A 30 -44.28 -25.19 9.83
C THR A 30 -43.09 -24.26 9.67
N VAL A 31 -41.99 -24.58 10.35
CA VAL A 31 -40.73 -23.82 10.27
C VAL A 31 -39.70 -24.66 9.53
N ARG A 32 -39.04 -24.06 8.54
CA ARG A 32 -37.95 -24.65 7.77
C ARG A 32 -36.75 -23.73 7.83
N ALA A 33 -35.58 -24.32 8.00
CA ALA A 33 -34.31 -23.64 7.86
C ALA A 33 -33.48 -24.44 6.85
N GLY A 34 -32.81 -23.74 5.94
CA GLY A 34 -32.02 -24.36 4.88
C GLY A 34 -30.88 -23.47 4.44
N VAL A 35 -29.86 -24.09 3.86
CA VAL A 35 -28.76 -23.40 3.19
C VAL A 35 -28.73 -23.87 1.74
N ASP A 36 -28.32 -22.99 0.83
CA ASP A 36 -28.18 -23.32 -0.59
C ASP A 36 -27.08 -24.38 -0.85
N ARG A 37 -26.00 -24.36 -0.05
CA ARG A 37 -24.92 -25.35 -0.10
C ARG A 37 -24.44 -25.73 1.31
N ALA A 38 -24.29 -27.03 1.56
CA ALA A 38 -23.73 -27.54 2.82
C ALA A 38 -22.19 -27.43 2.86
N THR A 39 -21.56 -27.36 1.69
CA THR A 39 -20.11 -27.19 1.53
C THR A 39 -19.82 -26.01 0.59
N ALA A 40 -18.85 -25.18 0.95
CA ALA A 40 -18.42 -24.04 0.14
C ALA A 40 -16.94 -23.72 0.37
N THR A 41 -16.40 -22.80 -0.40
CA THR A 41 -15.01 -22.36 -0.27
C THR A 41 -14.92 -21.12 0.62
N VAL A 42 -13.75 -20.88 1.22
CA VAL A 42 -13.44 -19.57 1.80
C VAL A 42 -13.72 -18.45 0.79
N ASN A 43 -14.34 -17.37 1.25
CA ASN A 43 -14.83 -16.22 0.46
C ASN A 43 -16.02 -16.48 -0.48
N ASP A 44 -16.54 -17.71 -0.59
CA ASP A 44 -17.79 -17.94 -1.30
C ASP A 44 -18.99 -17.34 -0.53
N GLU A 45 -20.02 -16.95 -1.27
CA GLU A 45 -21.29 -16.49 -0.71
C GLU A 45 -22.26 -17.66 -0.57
N LEU A 46 -22.79 -17.85 0.64
CA LEU A 46 -23.84 -18.82 0.97
C LEU A 46 -25.11 -18.09 1.36
N THR A 47 -26.26 -18.69 1.07
CA THR A 47 -27.56 -18.14 1.45
C THR A 47 -28.24 -19.04 2.47
N TYR A 48 -28.37 -18.56 3.70
CA TYR A 48 -29.17 -19.19 4.74
C TYR A 48 -30.59 -18.64 4.71
N THR A 49 -31.58 -19.52 4.59
CA THR A 49 -33.00 -19.17 4.46
C THR A 49 -33.80 -19.80 5.59
N ILE A 50 -34.61 -18.99 6.26
CA ILE A 50 -35.62 -19.40 7.23
C ILE A 50 -36.98 -19.13 6.62
N GLU A 51 -37.84 -20.12 6.61
CA GLU A 51 -39.19 -20.05 6.06
C GLU A 51 -40.19 -20.54 7.09
N VAL A 52 -41.27 -19.78 7.27
CA VAL A 52 -42.32 -20.06 8.25
C VAL A 52 -43.66 -20.01 7.54
N ALA A 53 -44.29 -21.17 7.40
CA ALA A 53 -45.62 -21.30 6.82
C ALA A 53 -46.66 -21.47 7.93
N HIS A 54 -47.58 -20.53 8.08
CA HIS A 54 -48.60 -20.53 9.13
C HIS A 54 -49.99 -20.19 8.59
N GLU A 55 -51.00 -20.54 9.37
CA GLU A 55 -52.37 -20.15 9.07
C GLU A 55 -52.57 -18.63 9.25
N PRO A 56 -53.41 -17.96 8.43
CA PRO A 56 -53.62 -16.51 8.50
C PRO A 56 -54.15 -16.00 9.84
N THR A 57 -54.76 -16.89 10.63
CA THR A 57 -55.32 -16.64 11.96
C THR A 57 -54.28 -16.58 13.08
N ILE A 58 -53.04 -17.02 12.81
CA ILE A 58 -51.94 -17.05 13.78
C ILE A 58 -51.01 -15.89 13.47
N GLU A 59 -50.78 -15.01 14.45
CA GLU A 59 -49.72 -14.00 14.36
C GLU A 59 -48.39 -14.62 14.75
N VAL A 60 -47.39 -14.49 13.87
CA VAL A 60 -46.05 -15.04 14.06
C VAL A 60 -45.04 -13.92 13.90
N THR A 61 -44.04 -13.86 14.78
CA THR A 61 -42.90 -12.95 14.63
C THR A 61 -41.64 -13.75 14.41
N LEU A 62 -41.01 -13.61 13.23
CA LEU A 62 -39.72 -14.27 12.97
C LEU A 62 -38.61 -13.64 13.81
N PRO A 63 -37.86 -14.43 14.61
CA PRO A 63 -36.73 -13.93 15.37
C PRO A 63 -35.60 -13.46 14.44
N GLU A 64 -34.83 -12.49 14.91
CA GLU A 64 -33.56 -12.11 14.32
C GLU A 64 -32.48 -13.06 14.81
N VAL A 65 -31.90 -13.82 13.89
CA VAL A 65 -30.88 -14.83 14.23
C VAL A 65 -29.48 -14.42 13.80
N GLY A 66 -29.35 -13.26 13.13
CA GLY A 66 -28.06 -12.76 12.63
C GLY A 66 -26.99 -12.69 13.72
N ASP A 67 -27.36 -12.17 14.90
CA ASP A 67 -26.43 -12.04 16.04
C ASP A 67 -25.98 -13.38 16.64
N ARG A 68 -26.68 -14.48 16.32
CA ARG A 68 -26.37 -15.84 16.77
C ARG A 68 -25.53 -16.62 15.75
N ILE A 69 -25.23 -16.03 14.60
CA ILE A 69 -24.37 -16.64 13.58
C ILE A 69 -22.92 -16.31 13.92
N GLU A 70 -22.17 -17.31 14.36
CA GLU A 70 -20.76 -17.15 14.73
C GLU A 70 -19.82 -17.56 13.60
N GLY A 71 -18.73 -16.81 13.43
CA GLY A 71 -17.65 -17.14 12.49
C GLY A 71 -17.94 -16.88 11.01
N LEU A 72 -19.17 -16.51 10.65
CA LEU A 72 -19.56 -16.10 9.30
C LEU A 72 -19.95 -14.63 9.29
N ARG A 73 -19.45 -13.89 8.31
CA ARG A 73 -19.82 -12.50 8.09
C ARG A 73 -21.16 -12.43 7.35
N ILE A 74 -22.08 -11.61 7.85
CA ILE A 74 -23.31 -11.28 7.15
C ILE A 74 -23.00 -10.20 6.12
N VAL A 75 -23.16 -10.55 4.84
CA VAL A 75 -22.95 -9.65 3.69
C VAL A 75 -24.21 -8.83 3.44
N ASP A 76 -25.37 -9.46 3.53
CA ASP A 76 -26.67 -8.86 3.20
C ASP A 76 -27.80 -9.70 3.84
N THR A 77 -28.96 -9.09 4.05
CA THR A 77 -30.13 -9.74 4.65
C THR A 77 -31.41 -9.22 4.03
N GLY A 78 -32.44 -10.06 3.97
CA GLY A 78 -33.74 -9.63 3.49
C GLY A 78 -34.90 -10.43 4.08
N ARG A 79 -36.10 -9.90 3.88
CA ARG A 79 -37.36 -10.52 4.26
C ARG A 79 -38.31 -10.49 3.07
N ASP A 80 -39.10 -11.54 2.93
CA ASP A 80 -40.14 -11.69 1.93
C ASP A 80 -41.35 -12.38 2.56
N SER A 81 -42.53 -12.13 2.02
CA SER A 81 -43.78 -12.73 2.49
C SER A 81 -44.62 -13.10 1.28
N ALA A 82 -45.05 -14.36 1.20
CA ALA A 82 -45.88 -14.89 0.14
C ALA A 82 -47.09 -15.62 0.72
N THR A 83 -48.05 -15.95 -0.14
CA THR A 83 -49.15 -16.87 0.19
C THR A 83 -48.96 -18.14 -0.62
N ASP A 84 -48.96 -19.29 0.04
CA ASP A 84 -48.84 -20.59 -0.61
C ASP A 84 -50.13 -20.96 -1.36
N GLU A 85 -50.07 -21.94 -2.27
CA GLU A 85 -51.23 -22.46 -3.02
C GLU A 85 -52.35 -22.97 -2.11
N THR A 86 -52.01 -23.31 -0.87
CA THR A 86 -52.91 -23.76 0.19
C THR A 86 -53.60 -22.62 0.96
N GLY A 87 -53.31 -21.35 0.64
CA GLY A 87 -53.86 -20.16 1.32
C GLY A 87 -53.16 -19.81 2.64
N ARG A 88 -52.05 -20.47 2.96
CA ARG A 88 -51.23 -20.19 4.15
C ARG A 88 -50.27 -19.02 3.89
N LYS A 89 -50.02 -18.21 4.92
CA LYS A 89 -48.99 -17.16 4.87
C LYS A 89 -47.62 -17.79 5.05
N VAL A 90 -46.68 -17.43 4.18
CA VAL A 90 -45.29 -17.90 4.18
C VAL A 90 -44.38 -16.69 4.36
N GLU A 91 -43.76 -16.58 5.53
CA GLU A 91 -42.76 -15.56 5.82
C GLU A 91 -41.37 -16.15 5.66
N ARG A 92 -40.54 -15.49 4.84
CA ARG A 92 -39.17 -15.90 4.54
C ARG A 92 -38.19 -14.82 4.98
N ARG A 93 -37.12 -15.23 5.65
CA ARG A 93 -35.98 -14.37 5.99
C ARG A 93 -34.70 -15.04 5.53
N TRP A 94 -33.88 -14.31 4.79
CA TRP A 94 -32.63 -14.84 4.24
C TRP A 94 -31.44 -13.99 4.67
N TYR A 95 -30.29 -14.65 4.83
CA TYR A 95 -29.01 -14.06 5.21
C TYR A 95 -27.95 -14.55 4.21
N LYS A 96 -27.27 -13.61 3.58
CA LYS A 96 -26.09 -13.89 2.76
C LYS A 96 -24.86 -13.90 3.66
N LEU A 97 -24.19 -15.02 3.70
CA LEU A 97 -23.09 -15.32 4.62
C LEU A 97 -21.82 -15.54 3.83
N ARG A 98 -20.69 -15.08 4.37
CA ARG A 98 -19.35 -15.30 3.83
C ARG A 98 -18.37 -15.64 4.96
N GLY A 99 -17.59 -16.71 4.79
CA GLY A 99 -16.57 -17.09 5.76
C GLY A 99 -15.17 -16.75 5.29
N ASP A 100 -14.37 -16.24 6.22
CA ASP A 100 -12.99 -15.78 5.97
C ASP A 100 -11.95 -16.91 6.23
N ILE A 101 -12.33 -17.96 6.97
CA ILE A 101 -11.45 -19.06 7.41
C ILE A 101 -12.09 -20.41 7.06
N ALA A 102 -11.27 -21.38 6.62
CA ALA A 102 -11.72 -22.74 6.39
C ALA A 102 -12.04 -23.45 7.72
N GLY A 103 -13.13 -24.20 7.77
CA GLY A 103 -13.58 -24.90 8.97
C GLY A 103 -15.06 -25.24 8.95
N SER A 104 -15.52 -25.86 10.04
CA SER A 104 -16.94 -26.20 10.22
C SER A 104 -17.64 -25.09 11.00
N TYR A 105 -18.77 -24.63 10.49
CA TYR A 105 -19.60 -23.60 11.12
C TYR A 105 -21.00 -24.15 11.41
N ILE A 106 -21.64 -23.59 12.43
CA ILE A 106 -22.97 -24.01 12.88
C ILE A 106 -23.92 -22.82 12.73
N LEU A 107 -24.96 -23.00 11.92
CA LEU A 107 -26.07 -22.07 11.84
C LEU A 107 -27.08 -22.41 12.95
N PRO A 108 -27.52 -21.42 13.74
CA PRO A 108 -28.30 -21.65 14.95
C PRO A 108 -29.67 -22.27 14.67
N ALA A 109 -30.14 -23.12 15.58
CA ALA A 109 -31.53 -23.59 15.57
C ALA A 109 -32.51 -22.42 15.80
N VAL A 110 -33.62 -22.45 15.06
CA VAL A 110 -34.66 -21.41 15.09
C VAL A 110 -35.82 -21.94 15.90
N ARG A 111 -36.27 -21.17 16.89
CA ARG A 111 -37.43 -21.49 17.73
C ARG A 111 -38.42 -20.36 17.62
N ILE A 112 -39.67 -20.69 17.31
CA ILE A 112 -40.74 -19.73 17.10
C ILE A 112 -41.89 -20.11 18.02
N PRO A 113 -42.11 -19.38 19.13
CA PRO A 113 -43.30 -19.57 19.94
C PRO A 113 -44.54 -19.12 19.16
N TYR A 114 -45.63 -19.87 19.28
CA TYR A 114 -46.92 -19.55 18.68
C TYR A 114 -48.04 -19.98 19.61
N THR A 115 -49.16 -19.28 19.54
CA THR A 115 -50.39 -19.64 20.28
C THR A 115 -51.35 -20.32 19.32
N THR A 116 -51.88 -21.49 19.68
CA THR A 116 -52.94 -22.13 18.90
C THR A 116 -54.28 -21.38 19.07
N PRO A 117 -55.26 -21.59 18.18
CA PRO A 117 -56.62 -21.09 18.38
C PRO A 117 -57.27 -21.56 19.69
N GLU A 118 -56.76 -22.64 20.28
CA GLU A 118 -57.20 -23.24 21.55
C GLU A 118 -56.56 -22.58 22.78
N GLY A 119 -55.66 -21.60 22.59
CA GLY A 119 -54.97 -20.88 23.67
C GLY A 119 -53.73 -21.57 24.23
N GLU A 120 -53.26 -22.65 23.60
CA GLU A 120 -52.04 -23.34 24.02
C GLU A 120 -50.79 -22.68 23.41
N GLU A 121 -49.81 -22.35 24.24
CA GLU A 121 -48.49 -21.94 23.79
C GLU A 121 -47.68 -23.16 23.35
N LYS A 122 -47.27 -23.16 22.07
CA LYS A 122 -46.41 -24.20 21.48
C LYS A 122 -45.20 -23.55 20.83
N VAL A 123 -44.14 -24.34 20.62
CA VAL A 123 -42.92 -23.88 19.96
C VAL A 123 -42.71 -24.69 18.70
N ALA A 124 -42.56 -24.01 17.57
CA ALA A 124 -42.13 -24.61 16.32
C ALA A 124 -40.61 -24.43 16.18
N GLU A 125 -39.90 -25.51 15.87
CA GLU A 125 -38.44 -25.50 15.82
C GLU A 125 -37.92 -25.95 14.45
N ALA A 126 -36.88 -25.29 13.96
CA ALA A 126 -36.04 -25.79 12.88
C ALA A 126 -34.65 -26.13 13.43
N PRO A 127 -34.07 -27.27 13.01
CA PRO A 127 -32.79 -27.74 13.53
C PRO A 127 -31.64 -26.81 13.13
N GLN A 128 -30.56 -26.86 13.91
CA GLN A 128 -29.29 -26.25 13.52
C GLN A 128 -28.72 -26.91 12.26
N ILE A 129 -27.97 -26.15 11.46
CA ILE A 129 -27.37 -26.62 10.20
C ILE A 129 -25.86 -26.53 10.30
N PHE A 130 -25.17 -27.61 9.93
CA PHE A 130 -23.72 -27.61 9.83
C PHE A 130 -23.32 -27.26 8.40
N ILE A 131 -22.38 -26.33 8.26
CA ILE A 131 -21.74 -26.03 6.99
C ILE A 131 -20.23 -26.23 7.10
N GLU A 132 -19.61 -26.64 6.01
CA GLU A 132 -18.16 -26.83 5.95
C GLU A 132 -17.56 -25.93 4.88
N LEU A 133 -16.61 -25.09 5.30
CA LEU A 133 -15.82 -24.25 4.40
C LEU A 133 -14.47 -24.90 4.15
N SER A 134 -14.19 -25.27 2.91
CA SER A 134 -12.87 -25.73 2.50
C SER A 134 -11.97 -24.57 2.12
N ALA A 135 -10.68 -24.69 2.40
CA ALA A 135 -9.67 -23.87 1.74
C ALA A 135 -9.74 -24.23 0.26
N GLY A 136 -9.99 -23.26 -0.60
CA GLY A 136 -10.19 -23.52 -2.02
C GLY A 136 -9.05 -24.32 -2.59
N GLU A 137 -9.36 -25.50 -3.11
CA GLU A 137 -8.56 -26.05 -4.18
C GLU A 137 -8.77 -25.06 -5.33
N GLU A 138 -7.73 -24.32 -5.71
CA GLU A 138 -7.76 -23.57 -6.97
C GLU A 138 -8.20 -24.57 -8.05
N LYS A 139 -9.48 -24.49 -8.46
CA LYS A 139 -10.08 -25.29 -9.54
C LYS A 139 -9.55 -24.79 -10.88
N GLY A 140 -8.23 -24.84 -10.99
CA GLY A 140 -7.39 -24.36 -12.06
C GLY A 140 -6.14 -25.23 -12.11
N LYS A 141 -6.31 -26.55 -12.19
CA LYS A 141 -5.33 -27.44 -12.84
C LYS A 141 -3.87 -27.22 -12.40
N ILE A 142 -3.58 -27.15 -11.10
CA ILE A 142 -2.19 -27.13 -10.59
C ILE A 142 -1.61 -28.55 -10.47
N THR A 143 -2.08 -29.50 -11.29
CA THR A 143 -1.43 -30.81 -11.43
C THR A 143 -0.26 -30.79 -12.41
N GLU A 144 0.03 -29.64 -13.03
CA GLU A 144 1.24 -29.42 -13.83
C GLU A 144 2.06 -28.25 -13.26
N GLY A 145 2.89 -28.57 -12.26
CA GLY A 145 4.02 -27.74 -11.87
C GLY A 145 3.72 -26.69 -10.81
N LEU A 146 3.73 -27.11 -9.54
CA LEU A 146 4.24 -26.24 -8.47
C LEU A 146 5.66 -25.83 -8.87
N ARG A 147 5.78 -24.67 -9.51
CA ARG A 147 7.07 -24.11 -9.93
C ARG A 147 7.70 -23.49 -8.70
N ASP A 148 8.97 -23.84 -8.49
CA ASP A 148 9.74 -23.42 -7.33
C ASP A 148 9.68 -21.89 -7.16
N ILE A 149 9.56 -21.43 -5.91
CA ILE A 149 9.47 -20.00 -5.60
C ILE A 149 10.76 -19.36 -6.11
N LYS A 150 10.62 -18.39 -7.04
CA LYS A 150 11.78 -17.71 -7.63
C LYS A 150 12.63 -17.12 -6.51
N GLY A 151 13.88 -17.59 -6.42
CA GLY A 151 14.81 -17.12 -5.39
C GLY A 151 14.95 -15.60 -5.38
N ILE A 152 15.21 -15.06 -4.19
CA ILE A 152 15.44 -13.63 -3.98
C ILE A 152 16.60 -13.18 -4.87
N VAL A 153 16.31 -12.26 -5.80
CA VAL A 153 17.34 -11.63 -6.63
C VAL A 153 18.01 -10.56 -5.79
N VAL A 154 19.23 -10.82 -5.33
CA VAL A 154 20.06 -9.80 -4.69
C VAL A 154 20.53 -8.83 -5.78
N PRO A 155 20.27 -7.52 -5.66
CA PRO A 155 20.76 -6.56 -6.65
C PRO A 155 22.29 -6.59 -6.69
N PRO A 156 22.92 -6.46 -7.88
CA PRO A 156 24.37 -6.40 -7.97
C PRO A 156 24.88 -5.21 -7.16
N THR A 157 25.86 -5.46 -6.28
CA THR A 157 26.49 -4.39 -5.49
C THR A 157 27.10 -3.35 -6.43
N PRO A 158 26.82 -2.04 -6.24
CA PRO A 158 27.35 -1.01 -7.11
C PRO A 158 28.88 -1.00 -7.05
N SER A 159 29.51 -1.01 -8.22
CA SER A 159 30.96 -0.98 -8.36
C SER A 159 31.55 0.28 -7.70
N PRO A 160 32.67 0.20 -6.95
CA PRO A 160 33.27 1.36 -6.29
C PRO A 160 34.01 2.32 -7.23
N TRP A 161 34.16 1.96 -8.51
CA TRP A 161 34.88 2.72 -9.53
C TRP A 161 34.39 4.16 -9.76
N PRO A 162 33.08 4.46 -9.97
CA PRO A 162 32.60 5.83 -10.15
C PRO A 162 32.94 6.74 -8.96
N ARG A 163 32.88 6.23 -7.73
CA ARG A 163 33.25 6.99 -6.53
C ARG A 163 34.74 7.34 -6.52
N ARG A 164 35.61 6.40 -6.89
CA ARG A 164 37.06 6.64 -6.97
C ARG A 164 37.39 7.66 -8.06
N LEU A 165 36.74 7.58 -9.22
CA LEU A 165 36.90 8.55 -10.30
C LEU A 165 36.43 9.95 -9.90
N GLY A 166 35.32 10.07 -9.18
CA GLY A 166 34.83 11.35 -8.66
C GLY A 166 35.83 12.02 -7.70
N ILE A 167 36.45 11.25 -6.79
CA ILE A 167 37.47 11.76 -5.87
C ILE A 167 38.73 12.19 -6.64
N ALA A 168 39.19 11.38 -7.61
CA ALA A 168 40.35 11.72 -8.42
C ALA A 168 40.13 13.01 -9.22
N PHE A 169 38.94 13.20 -9.80
CA PHE A 169 38.58 14.41 -10.52
C PHE A 169 38.55 15.64 -9.60
N LEU A 170 37.98 15.52 -8.41
CA LEU A 170 37.95 16.61 -7.42
C LEU A 170 39.36 17.06 -7.03
N LEU A 171 40.27 16.11 -6.78
CA LEU A 171 41.67 16.41 -6.45
C LEU A 171 42.39 17.09 -7.61
N LEU A 172 42.13 16.68 -8.85
CA LEU A 172 42.69 17.31 -10.04
C LEU A 172 42.20 18.77 -10.18
N CYS A 173 40.90 19.02 -9.99
CA CYS A 173 40.35 20.37 -9.99
C CYS A 173 40.96 21.26 -8.90
N ALA A 174 41.12 20.72 -7.68
CA ALA A 174 41.74 21.44 -6.57
C ALA A 174 43.21 21.80 -6.86
N ALA A 175 43.98 20.88 -7.44
CA ALA A 175 45.37 21.11 -7.84
C ALA A 175 45.46 22.18 -8.94
N ALA A 176 44.58 22.12 -9.95
CA ALA A 176 44.52 23.12 -11.02
C ALA A 176 44.17 24.52 -10.49
N ALA A 177 43.19 24.61 -9.58
CA ALA A 177 42.81 25.86 -8.93
C ALA A 177 43.96 26.44 -8.10
N GLY A 178 44.64 25.62 -7.29
CA GLY A 178 45.81 26.02 -6.53
C GLY A 178 46.94 26.55 -7.41
N TYR A 179 47.22 25.87 -8.53
CA TYR A 179 48.22 26.30 -9.52
C TYR A 179 47.85 27.64 -10.18
N ALA A 180 46.57 27.83 -10.54
CA ALA A 180 46.10 29.08 -11.13
C ALA A 180 46.25 30.26 -10.16
N ILE A 181 45.91 30.07 -8.88
CA ILE A 181 46.07 31.08 -7.84
C ILE A 181 47.55 31.43 -7.65
N TYR A 182 48.41 30.42 -7.53
CA TYR A 182 49.86 30.62 -7.42
C TYR A 182 50.42 31.42 -8.61
N ARG A 183 49.99 31.08 -9.82
CA ARG A 183 50.40 31.77 -11.05
C ARG A 183 49.82 33.17 -11.18
N TYR A 184 48.68 33.46 -10.55
CA TYR A 184 48.10 34.80 -10.52
C TYR A 184 48.86 35.73 -9.55
N GLN A 185 49.21 35.22 -8.37
CA GLN A 185 49.96 36.01 -7.37
C GLN A 185 51.41 36.29 -7.79
N THR A 186 52.03 35.41 -8.58
CA THR A 186 53.42 35.56 -9.03
C THR A 186 53.57 36.41 -10.31
N ARG A 187 52.50 37.05 -10.79
CA ARG A 187 52.60 37.95 -11.95
C ARG A 187 53.25 39.28 -11.53
N PRO A 188 54.34 39.72 -12.19
CA PRO A 188 54.90 41.03 -11.94
C PRO A 188 53.86 42.11 -12.29
N LEU A 189 53.73 43.11 -11.40
CA LEU A 189 52.87 44.27 -11.65
C LEU A 189 53.38 45.01 -12.90
N PRO A 190 52.48 45.55 -13.75
CA PRO A 190 52.89 46.37 -14.88
C PRO A 190 53.65 47.61 -14.37
N PRO A 191 54.67 48.09 -15.12
CA PRO A 191 55.43 49.27 -14.74
C PRO A 191 54.51 50.50 -14.60
N PRO A 192 54.79 51.40 -13.65
CA PRO A 192 53.98 52.61 -13.48
C PRO A 192 54.02 53.49 -14.74
N PRO A 193 52.95 54.22 -15.04
CA PRO A 193 52.89 55.12 -16.18
C PRO A 193 53.96 56.22 -16.07
N PRO A 194 54.47 56.74 -17.21
CA PRO A 194 55.44 57.83 -17.21
C PRO A 194 54.85 59.09 -16.55
N LEU A 195 55.67 59.81 -15.76
CA LEU A 195 55.22 61.04 -15.10
C LEU A 195 54.66 62.05 -16.12
N PRO A 196 53.52 62.68 -15.83
CA PRO A 196 52.95 63.75 -16.64
C PRO A 196 53.96 64.88 -16.93
N PRO A 197 53.88 65.54 -18.10
CA PRO A 197 54.80 66.62 -18.46
C PRO A 197 54.86 67.77 -17.45
N HIS A 198 53.72 68.13 -16.83
CA HIS A 198 53.66 69.21 -15.85
C HIS A 198 54.35 68.84 -14.53
N GLU A 199 54.28 67.58 -14.08
CA GLU A 199 55.00 67.12 -12.88
C GLU A 199 56.52 67.15 -13.09
N ARG A 200 56.98 66.80 -14.30
CA ARG A 200 58.39 66.90 -14.67
C ARG A 200 58.88 68.35 -14.69
N PHE A 201 58.08 69.27 -15.23
CA PHE A 201 58.39 70.70 -15.22
C PHE A 201 58.55 71.25 -13.79
N TYR A 202 57.64 70.91 -12.88
CA TYR A 202 57.77 71.32 -11.47
C TYR A 202 58.99 70.69 -10.80
N ALA A 203 59.33 69.44 -11.13
CA ALA A 203 60.53 68.80 -10.60
C ALA A 203 61.82 69.49 -11.09
N ASP A 204 61.88 69.90 -12.35
CA ASP A 204 63.00 70.65 -12.94
C ASP A 204 63.12 72.04 -12.32
N LEU A 205 62.01 72.76 -12.12
CA LEU A 205 61.99 74.04 -11.40
C LEU A 205 62.48 73.90 -9.95
N ALA A 206 62.02 72.87 -9.24
CA ALA A 206 62.45 72.60 -7.87
C ALA A 206 63.93 72.21 -7.79
N ALA A 207 64.50 71.62 -8.85
CA ALA A 207 65.93 71.37 -8.94
C ALA A 207 66.71 72.68 -9.07
N LEU A 208 66.28 73.59 -9.96
CA LEU A 208 66.89 74.91 -10.14
C LEU A 208 66.85 75.76 -8.86
N GLU A 209 65.74 75.72 -8.11
CA GLU A 209 65.62 76.44 -6.84
C GLU A 209 66.65 75.96 -5.79
N ARG A 210 66.89 74.65 -5.73
CA ARG A 210 67.88 74.07 -4.79
C ARG A 210 69.31 74.49 -5.09
N GLU A 211 69.63 74.81 -6.34
CA GLU A 211 70.95 75.29 -6.74
C GLU A 211 71.28 76.67 -6.16
N ASN A 212 70.27 77.42 -5.70
CA ASN A 212 70.42 78.70 -4.99
C ASN A 212 71.31 79.73 -5.72
N LEU A 213 71.29 79.74 -7.05
CA LEU A 213 72.12 80.62 -7.89
C LEU A 213 71.87 82.11 -7.61
N LEU A 214 70.63 82.47 -7.25
CA LEU A 214 70.26 83.83 -6.85
C LEU A 214 70.98 84.28 -5.58
N ALA A 215 71.23 83.38 -4.62
CA ALA A 215 71.94 83.70 -3.38
C ALA A 215 73.46 83.83 -3.57
N ARG A 216 73.99 83.40 -4.72
CA ARG A 216 75.40 83.50 -5.11
C ARG A 216 75.68 84.70 -6.02
N ASP A 217 74.71 85.60 -6.19
CA ASP A 217 74.72 86.72 -7.15
C ASP A 217 74.93 86.31 -8.63
N GLU A 218 74.69 85.04 -8.97
CA GLU A 218 74.83 84.49 -10.33
C GLU A 218 73.53 84.62 -11.13
N PHE A 219 73.03 85.85 -11.28
CA PHE A 219 71.73 86.12 -11.94
C PHE A 219 71.68 85.63 -13.39
N GLN A 220 72.78 85.77 -14.14
CA GLN A 220 72.82 85.37 -15.55
C GLN A 220 72.62 83.86 -15.73
N ALA A 221 73.24 83.03 -14.88
CA ALA A 221 73.10 81.58 -14.92
C ALA A 221 71.68 81.15 -14.55
N PHE A 222 71.09 81.78 -13.53
CA PHE A 222 69.71 81.51 -13.13
C PHE A 222 68.71 81.77 -14.25
N TYR A 223 68.77 82.94 -14.90
CA TYR A 223 67.84 83.26 -15.99
C TYR A 223 68.08 82.42 -17.26
N PHE A 224 69.32 82.00 -17.51
CA PHE A 224 69.65 81.09 -18.60
C PHE A 224 69.01 79.70 -18.38
N GLU A 225 69.25 79.07 -17.23
CA GLU A 225 68.65 77.76 -16.90
C GLU A 225 67.13 77.82 -16.84
N LEU A 226 66.56 78.90 -16.26
CA LEU A 226 65.12 79.09 -16.25
C LEU A 226 64.56 79.15 -17.68
N SER A 227 65.20 79.89 -18.58
CA SER A 227 64.77 79.98 -19.98
C SER A 227 64.87 78.65 -20.71
N GLU A 228 65.92 77.86 -20.44
CA GLU A 228 66.09 76.51 -21.00
C GLU A 228 65.02 75.54 -20.51
N ILE A 229 64.64 75.59 -19.23
CA ILE A 229 63.52 74.83 -18.69
C ILE A 229 62.23 75.24 -19.42
N PHE A 230 61.91 76.54 -19.50
CA PHE A 230 60.71 76.98 -20.21
C PHE A 230 60.71 76.57 -21.69
N ARG A 231 61.83 76.68 -22.39
CA ARG A 231 61.96 76.28 -23.80
C ARG A 231 61.73 74.78 -24.02
N ARG A 232 61.99 73.94 -23.03
CA ARG A 232 61.78 72.49 -23.11
C ARG A 232 60.31 72.09 -23.01
N TYR A 233 59.46 72.94 -22.43
CA TYR A 233 58.05 72.62 -22.12
C TYR A 233 57.02 73.56 -22.77
N VAL A 234 57.46 74.62 -23.45
CA VAL A 234 56.66 75.49 -24.33
C VAL A 234 56.72 74.97 -25.76
#